data_AF-A0A1I7Y1U4-F1
#
_entry.id   AF-A0A1I7Y1U4-F1
#
_cell.length_a   1.000
_cell.length_b   1.000
_cell.length_c   1.000
_cell.angle_alpha   90.00
_cell.angle_beta   90.00
_cell.angle_gamma   90.00
#
_symmetry.space_group_name_H-M   'P 1'
#
loop_
_entity.id
_entity.type
_entity.pdbx_description
1 polymer ?
#
loop_
_entity_poly.entity_id
_entity_poly.type
_entity_poly.pdbx_seq_one_letter_code
_entity_poly.pdbx_strand_id
1 'polypeptide(L)'
;MVNRKERRWPCCELAAMLRTSDASCVKVKLQRGFDSLVITFLMPGEANLADNSAAEQKAQPSGSSFSRSLQLSNSLKIQLFSNPSLTEVSVSLNVKVGHFDDPDELPGLSHFCEHLLFMGNEKYPEEHGLDVFLAENGGYCSATTKNIWTCYYFKVDEKKFEEALDQVAHMFLSPLFTQGAIEREVSAVDCEFRDSQHVDDYTGDNQHVDDYREWHLNGTLSPPGHNARKIYGGNRQTLMEIPASKGINVREEVAATRLDVYGTPTDQQHAPVQDGCTADSV
;
A
#
# COMPACT_ATOMS: atom_id res chain seq x y z
N MET A 1 -49.91 7.09 -29.85
CA MET A 1 -48.99 8.24 -29.95
C MET A 1 -47.85 7.96 -28.97
N VAL A 2 -46.78 7.25 -29.37
CA VAL A 2 -45.49 7.77 -29.89
C VAL A 2 -44.97 8.90 -28.97
N ASN A 3 -43.86 8.75 -28.23
CA ASN A 3 -42.54 8.49 -28.81
C ASN A 3 -41.54 7.70 -27.92
N ARG A 4 -40.73 6.87 -28.58
CA ARG A 4 -39.48 6.23 -28.13
C ARG A 4 -38.29 7.16 -28.44
N LYS A 5 -37.11 6.88 -27.83
CA LYS A 5 -35.75 7.44 -28.04
C LYS A 5 -35.49 8.62 -27.07
N GLU A 6 -34.48 8.61 -26.19
CA GLU A 6 -33.03 8.33 -26.35
C GLU A 6 -32.42 8.08 -24.95
N ARG A 7 -31.70 6.97 -24.74
CA ARG A 7 -30.23 6.79 -24.78
C ARG A 7 -29.44 7.37 -23.59
N ARG A 8 -28.62 6.46 -23.03
CA ARG A 8 -27.33 6.65 -22.36
C ARG A 8 -27.35 7.10 -20.89
N TRP A 9 -27.00 6.14 -20.03
CA TRP A 9 -26.00 6.40 -18.98
C TRP A 9 -24.73 6.95 -19.65
N PRO A 10 -24.13 8.01 -19.10
CA PRO A 10 -22.70 7.93 -18.83
C PRO A 10 -22.28 8.64 -17.53
N CYS A 11 -21.53 7.90 -16.71
CA CYS A 11 -20.35 8.33 -15.96
C CYS A 11 -20.29 9.78 -15.46
N CYS A 12 -20.83 10.06 -14.26
CA CYS A 12 -20.50 11.29 -13.49
C CYS A 12 -20.55 11.12 -11.94
N GLU A 13 -20.90 9.95 -11.38
CA GLU A 13 -21.16 9.83 -9.93
C GLU A 13 -19.95 9.45 -9.04
N LEU A 14 -18.71 9.56 -9.52
CA LEU A 14 -17.53 9.43 -8.66
C LEU A 14 -17.09 10.77 -8.03
N ALA A 15 -17.45 11.90 -8.66
CA ALA A 15 -17.09 13.24 -8.16
C ALA A 15 -18.08 13.79 -7.10
N ALA A 16 -19.30 13.22 -7.02
CA ALA A 16 -20.33 13.60 -6.06
C ALA A 16 -20.15 12.92 -4.68
N MET A 17 -19.59 11.70 -4.63
CA MET A 17 -19.29 11.01 -3.36
C MET A 17 -18.23 11.73 -2.52
N LEU A 18 -17.36 12.53 -3.15
CA LEU A 18 -16.41 13.39 -2.43
C LEU A 18 -17.03 14.68 -1.89
N ARG A 19 -18.30 15.03 -2.20
CA ARG A 19 -18.88 16.35 -1.86
C ARG A 19 -20.15 16.38 -1.02
N THR A 20 -20.93 15.30 -0.87
CA THR A 20 -22.19 15.38 -0.09
C THR A 20 -22.38 14.25 0.92
N SER A 21 -22.41 14.65 2.20
CA SER A 21 -23.16 14.13 3.36
C SER A 21 -23.20 12.64 3.73
N ASP A 22 -22.48 11.74 3.06
CA ASP A 22 -22.26 10.37 3.55
C ASP A 22 -20.75 10.05 3.55
N ALA A 23 -20.13 10.34 4.71
CA ALA A 23 -18.70 10.57 4.86
C ALA A 23 -17.95 9.33 5.39
N SER A 24 -17.71 8.35 4.52
CA SER A 24 -16.70 7.29 4.75
C SER A 24 -15.32 7.64 4.16
N CYS A 25 -15.21 8.77 3.45
CA CYS A 25 -14.00 9.59 3.46
C CYS A 25 -14.08 10.50 4.70
N VAL A 26 -13.04 10.48 5.52
CA VAL A 26 -12.91 11.33 6.72
C VAL A 26 -12.83 12.80 6.29
N LYS A 27 -13.97 13.42 5.99
CA LYS A 27 -14.14 14.86 6.10
C LYS A 27 -14.24 15.23 7.56
N VAL A 28 -13.10 15.21 8.23
CA VAL A 28 -12.95 15.78 9.56
C VAL A 28 -12.84 17.29 9.37
N LYS A 29 -14.00 17.96 9.34
CA LYS A 29 -14.08 19.43 9.33
C LYS A 29 -13.70 19.93 10.72
N LEU A 30 -12.41 20.15 10.93
CA LEU A 30 -11.87 20.72 12.17
C LEU A 30 -11.88 22.23 12.05
N GLN A 31 -12.35 22.91 13.08
CA GLN A 31 -12.51 24.37 13.07
C GLN A 31 -11.17 25.12 12.91
N ARG A 32 -10.03 24.43 12.97
CA ARG A 32 -8.65 24.91 12.79
C ARG A 32 -7.80 23.74 12.27
N GLY A 33 -7.04 23.95 11.18
CA GLY A 33 -6.33 22.94 10.38
C GLY A 33 -5.29 22.12 11.13
N PHE A 34 -4.75 21.08 10.49
CA PHE A 34 -3.77 20.16 11.08
C PHE A 34 -2.57 19.92 10.16
N ASP A 35 -1.41 19.85 10.81
CA ASP A 35 -0.06 19.73 10.26
C ASP A 35 0.64 18.39 10.63
N SER A 36 -0.08 17.30 10.91
CA SER A 36 0.45 15.91 10.84
C SER A 36 -0.69 14.89 11.00
N LEU A 37 -0.59 13.72 10.35
CA LEU A 37 -1.61 12.67 10.42
C LEU A 37 -0.95 11.29 10.31
N VAL A 38 -0.73 10.58 11.41
CA VAL A 38 -0.12 9.24 11.38
C VAL A 38 -1.18 8.13 11.25
N ILE A 39 -1.61 7.78 10.04
CA ILE A 39 -2.62 6.72 9.81
C ILE A 39 -2.03 5.30 9.91
N THR A 40 -1.75 4.81 11.12
CA THR A 40 -1.35 3.41 11.27
C THR A 40 -2.56 2.47 11.09
N PHE A 41 -2.63 1.72 9.99
CA PHE A 41 -3.66 0.69 9.80
C PHE A 41 -3.31 -0.60 10.57
N LEU A 42 -4.33 -1.26 11.09
CA LEU A 42 -4.24 -2.59 11.72
C LEU A 42 -5.55 -3.34 11.42
N MET A 43 -5.54 -4.22 10.40
CA MET A 43 -6.69 -5.03 9.97
C MET A 43 -6.57 -6.49 10.47
N PRO A 44 -7.68 -7.27 10.38
CA PRO A 44 -8.38 -7.81 11.54
C PRO A 44 -7.59 -8.93 12.24
N GLY A 45 -7.54 -8.84 13.55
CA GLY A 45 -7.10 -9.89 14.46
C GLY A 45 -7.65 -9.53 15.82
N GLU A 46 -8.20 -10.52 16.52
CA GLU A 46 -8.90 -10.35 17.80
C GLU A 46 -8.02 -9.66 18.84
N ALA A 47 -8.10 -8.34 18.91
CA ALA A 47 -7.78 -7.61 20.10
C ALA A 47 -9.11 -7.13 20.66
N ASN A 48 -9.57 -7.82 21.71
CA ASN A 48 -10.58 -7.29 22.61
C ASN A 48 -10.12 -5.93 23.13
N LEU A 49 -10.55 -4.85 22.48
CA LEU A 49 -10.59 -3.52 23.05
C LEU A 49 -12.05 -3.19 23.35
N ALA A 50 -12.60 -3.88 24.35
CA ALA A 50 -13.57 -3.23 25.23
C ALA A 50 -12.82 -2.07 25.91
N ASP A 51 -13.36 -0.88 26.11
CA ASP A 51 -14.74 -0.47 26.13
C ASP A 51 -14.79 1.03 25.80
N ASN A 52 -15.96 1.44 25.33
CA ASN A 52 -16.39 2.82 25.27
C ASN A 52 -16.11 3.53 26.60
N SER A 53 -15.23 4.51 26.60
CA SER A 53 -15.38 5.62 27.51
C SER A 53 -15.13 6.91 26.74
N ALA A 54 -16.09 7.81 26.83
CA ALA A 54 -15.88 9.21 26.56
C ALA A 54 -14.73 9.66 27.47
N ALA A 55 -13.51 9.65 26.95
CA ALA A 55 -12.37 10.23 27.65
C ALA A 55 -12.68 11.72 27.83
N GLU A 56 -12.86 12.12 29.09
CA GLU A 56 -13.07 13.51 29.50
C GLU A 56 -12.10 14.43 28.75
N GLN A 57 -12.67 15.42 28.07
CA GLN A 57 -11.92 16.56 27.56
C GLN A 57 -11.37 17.36 28.76
N LYS A 58 -10.17 17.03 29.22
CA LYS A 58 -9.38 17.99 29.98
C LYS A 58 -8.87 19.03 29.00
N ALA A 59 -9.35 20.27 29.16
CA ALA A 59 -8.82 21.43 28.45
C ALA A 59 -7.30 21.50 28.68
N GLN A 60 -6.53 21.18 27.65
CA GLN A 60 -5.08 21.33 27.65
C GLN A 60 -4.69 22.73 27.16
N PRO A 61 -3.58 23.30 27.68
CA PRO A 61 -3.19 24.68 27.39
C PRO A 61 -2.90 24.88 25.90
N SER A 62 -3.12 26.11 25.40
CA SER A 62 -2.82 26.49 24.02
C SER A 62 -1.35 26.17 23.68
N GLY A 63 -1.14 25.25 22.73
CA GLY A 63 0.20 24.74 22.36
C GLY A 63 0.43 23.27 22.69
N SER A 64 -0.52 22.56 23.29
CA SER A 64 -0.41 21.11 23.53
C SER A 64 -0.73 20.29 22.28
N SER A 65 0.08 19.29 21.98
CA SER A 65 -0.22 18.28 20.97
C SER A 65 -1.46 17.47 21.37
N PHE A 66 -2.38 17.27 20.44
CA PHE A 66 -3.60 16.49 20.66
C PHE A 66 -3.48 15.15 19.94
N SER A 67 -3.98 14.06 20.53
CA SER A 67 -4.06 12.76 19.85
C SER A 67 -5.46 12.16 19.91
N ARG A 68 -5.85 11.46 18.85
CA ARG A 68 -7.16 10.79 18.77
C ARG A 68 -7.07 9.51 17.96
N SER A 69 -7.59 8.43 18.51
CA SER A 69 -7.79 7.18 17.78
C SER A 69 -9.22 7.10 17.25
N LEU A 70 -9.41 6.56 16.05
CA LEU A 70 -10.73 6.26 15.49
C LEU A 70 -10.66 5.06 14.56
N GLN A 71 -11.82 4.44 14.31
CA GLN A 71 -11.98 3.36 13.35
C GLN A 71 -13.06 3.76 12.34
N LEU A 72 -12.77 3.57 11.05
CA LEU A 72 -13.71 3.82 9.96
C LEU A 72 -14.69 2.66 9.77
N SER A 73 -15.76 2.91 9.02
CA SER A 73 -16.77 1.89 8.70
C SER A 73 -16.21 0.71 7.90
N ASN A 74 -15.13 0.93 7.12
CA ASN A 74 -14.37 -0.12 6.45
C ASN A 74 -13.30 -0.77 7.35
N SER A 75 -13.42 -0.63 8.67
CA SER A 75 -12.54 -1.17 9.71
C SER A 75 -11.12 -0.59 9.78
N LEU A 76 -10.76 0.36 8.92
CA LEU A 76 -9.46 1.03 8.97
C LEU A 76 -9.30 1.78 10.30
N LYS A 77 -8.23 1.45 11.02
CA LYS A 77 -7.83 2.12 12.26
C LYS A 77 -6.95 3.32 11.92
N ILE A 78 -7.18 4.42 12.61
CA ILE A 78 -6.52 5.69 12.36
C ILE A 78 -6.08 6.30 13.68
N GLN A 79 -4.83 6.77 13.72
CA GLN A 79 -4.30 7.58 14.80
C GLN A 79 -4.06 9.01 14.29
N LEU A 80 -4.74 9.99 14.88
CA LEU A 80 -4.54 11.39 14.57
C LEU A 80 -3.61 12.01 15.61
N PHE A 81 -2.69 12.87 15.17
CA PHE A 81 -1.87 13.72 16.03
C PHE A 81 -1.98 15.16 15.54
N SER A 82 -2.30 16.10 16.42
CA SER A 82 -2.26 17.54 16.13
C SER A 82 -1.03 18.14 16.71
N ASN A 83 -0.36 18.95 15.92
CA ASN A 83 0.45 20.02 16.47
C ASN A 83 0.32 21.27 15.57
N PRO A 84 -0.46 22.29 15.98
CA PRO A 84 -0.65 23.52 15.20
C PRO A 84 0.61 24.37 14.99
N SER A 85 1.75 23.99 15.58
CA SER A 85 3.03 24.68 15.38
C SER A 85 3.87 24.10 14.25
N LEU A 86 3.47 22.96 13.67
CA LEU A 86 4.16 22.35 12.54
C LEU A 86 3.66 23.00 11.23
N THR A 87 4.43 22.85 10.16
CA THR A 87 4.08 23.37 8.82
C THR A 87 4.12 22.26 7.76
N GLU A 88 4.31 21.01 8.19
CA GLU A 88 4.50 19.86 7.33
C GLU A 88 3.74 18.67 7.90
N VAL A 89 2.93 18.03 7.08
CA VAL A 89 2.18 16.83 7.44
C VAL A 89 2.99 15.60 7.11
N SER A 90 3.07 14.65 8.05
CA SER A 90 3.59 13.30 7.79
C SER A 90 2.50 12.27 7.99
N VAL A 91 2.47 11.27 7.11
CA VAL A 91 1.56 10.12 7.15
C VAL A 91 2.34 8.84 6.98
N SER A 92 1.97 7.83 7.74
CA SER A 92 2.38 6.44 7.55
C SER A 92 1.11 5.61 7.40
N LEU A 93 1.14 4.57 6.56
CA LEU A 93 0.06 3.66 6.19
C LEU A 93 0.62 2.25 6.22
N ASN A 94 0.11 1.38 7.10
CA ASN A 94 0.75 0.10 7.40
C ASN A 94 -0.16 -1.08 7.06
N VAL A 95 0.18 -1.87 6.06
CA VAL A 95 -0.62 -3.01 5.61
C VAL A 95 -0.04 -4.29 6.19
N LYS A 96 -0.90 -5.14 6.75
CA LYS A 96 -0.51 -6.40 7.40
C LYS A 96 -0.30 -7.50 6.36
N VAL A 97 0.68 -7.27 5.49
CA VAL A 97 1.17 -8.19 4.47
C VAL A 97 2.67 -8.03 4.40
N GLY A 98 3.42 -9.11 4.23
CA GLY A 98 4.85 -9.01 4.02
C GLY A 98 5.41 -10.25 3.34
N HIS A 99 6.73 -10.40 3.39
CA HIS A 99 7.42 -11.52 2.73
C HIS A 99 6.90 -12.90 3.12
N PHE A 100 6.34 -13.07 4.33
CA PHE A 100 5.81 -14.36 4.75
C PHE A 100 4.49 -14.70 4.06
N ASP A 101 3.79 -13.71 3.54
CA ASP A 101 2.51 -13.86 2.84
C ASP A 101 2.68 -14.09 1.32
N ASP A 102 3.91 -13.94 0.79
CA ASP A 102 4.20 -14.16 -0.63
C ASP A 102 3.84 -15.58 -1.08
N PRO A 103 3.26 -15.80 -2.28
CA PRO A 103 3.06 -17.14 -2.82
C PRO A 103 4.39 -17.90 -2.95
N ASP A 104 4.38 -19.23 -2.78
CA ASP A 104 5.58 -20.06 -2.89
C ASP A 104 6.20 -20.01 -4.30
N GLU A 105 5.36 -19.74 -5.32
CA GLU A 105 5.76 -19.55 -6.70
C GLU A 105 6.32 -18.16 -6.99
N LEU A 106 6.03 -17.18 -6.14
CA LEU A 106 6.40 -15.76 -6.31
C LEU A 106 7.03 -15.14 -5.04
N PRO A 107 8.15 -15.69 -4.50
CA PRO A 107 8.87 -15.01 -3.43
C PRO A 107 9.30 -13.59 -3.82
N GLY A 108 8.97 -12.61 -2.98
CA GLY A 108 9.18 -11.18 -3.22
C GLY A 108 7.94 -10.43 -3.72
N LEU A 109 6.80 -11.09 -3.92
CA LEU A 109 5.61 -10.47 -4.53
C LEU A 109 5.10 -9.26 -3.75
N SER A 110 5.09 -9.29 -2.41
CA SER A 110 4.65 -8.18 -1.57
C SER A 110 5.55 -6.95 -1.75
N HIS A 111 6.86 -7.17 -1.81
CA HIS A 111 7.84 -6.10 -2.08
C HIS A 111 7.72 -5.58 -3.51
N PHE A 112 7.52 -6.46 -4.47
CA PHE A 112 7.31 -6.04 -5.85
C PHE A 112 6.00 -5.26 -6.02
N CYS A 113 4.93 -5.66 -5.32
CA CYS A 113 3.66 -4.93 -5.29
C CYS A 113 3.84 -3.53 -4.66
N GLU A 114 4.66 -3.40 -3.61
CA GLU A 114 5.05 -2.11 -3.04
C GLU A 114 5.60 -1.15 -4.10
N HIS A 115 6.60 -1.57 -4.87
CA HIS A 115 7.17 -0.78 -5.97
C HIS A 115 6.10 -0.37 -6.99
N LEU A 116 5.31 -1.36 -7.44
CA LEU A 116 4.33 -1.15 -8.49
C LEU A 116 3.20 -0.19 -8.12
N LEU A 117 2.88 -0.02 -6.83
CA LEU A 117 1.87 0.94 -6.38
C LEU A 117 2.28 2.39 -6.61
N PHE A 118 3.58 2.69 -6.76
CA PHE A 118 4.09 4.02 -7.14
C PHE A 118 4.09 4.25 -8.66
N MET A 119 3.82 3.23 -9.48
CA MET A 119 3.89 3.28 -10.95
C MET A 119 2.58 3.75 -11.62
N GLY A 120 1.90 4.70 -11.00
CA GLY A 120 0.70 5.33 -11.53
C GLY A 120 -0.61 4.55 -11.32
N ASN A 121 -1.70 5.30 -11.35
CA ASN A 121 -3.07 4.83 -11.15
C ASN A 121 -4.03 5.50 -12.15
N GLU A 122 -5.30 5.07 -12.19
CA GLU A 122 -6.27 5.61 -13.16
C GLU A 122 -6.47 7.14 -13.10
N LYS A 123 -6.35 7.75 -11.91
CA LYS A 123 -6.53 9.20 -11.73
C LYS A 123 -5.22 9.98 -11.94
N TYR A 124 -4.10 9.40 -11.53
CA TYR A 124 -2.75 9.95 -11.64
C TYR A 124 -1.87 8.93 -12.39
N PRO A 125 -1.93 8.92 -13.74
CA PRO A 125 -1.36 7.83 -14.55
C PRO A 125 0.16 7.97 -14.79
N GLU A 126 0.76 9.09 -14.39
CA GLU A 126 2.19 9.31 -14.53
C GLU A 126 2.98 8.46 -13.53
N GLU A 127 3.90 7.63 -14.02
CA GLU A 127 4.81 6.86 -13.18
C GLU A 127 5.68 7.82 -12.36
N HIS A 128 5.84 7.53 -11.06
CA HIS A 128 6.51 8.42 -10.10
C HIS A 128 5.91 9.83 -9.98
N GLY A 129 4.66 10.03 -10.44
CA GLY A 129 3.98 11.33 -10.33
C GLY A 129 3.83 11.81 -8.87
N LEU A 130 3.65 10.88 -7.93
CA LEU A 130 3.61 11.19 -6.50
C LEU A 130 4.95 11.70 -5.99
N ASP A 131 6.06 11.06 -6.36
CA ASP A 131 7.41 11.48 -5.96
C ASP A 131 7.71 12.90 -6.43
N VAL A 132 7.39 13.21 -7.69
CA VAL A 132 7.54 14.54 -8.28
C VAL A 132 6.67 15.55 -7.53
N PHE A 133 5.39 15.24 -7.34
CA PHE A 133 4.46 16.11 -6.63
C PHE A 133 4.94 16.43 -5.21
N LEU A 134 5.39 15.42 -4.46
CA LEU A 134 5.86 15.63 -3.09
C LEU A 134 7.15 16.44 -3.07
N ALA A 135 8.11 16.16 -3.95
CA ALA A 135 9.37 16.90 -4.03
C ALA A 135 9.16 18.39 -4.33
N GLU A 136 8.20 18.73 -5.20
CA GLU A 136 7.83 20.12 -5.50
C GLU A 136 7.11 20.83 -4.34
N ASN A 137 6.54 20.08 -3.40
CA ASN A 137 5.71 20.57 -2.31
C ASN A 137 6.33 20.29 -0.92
N GLY A 138 7.67 20.32 -0.83
CA GLY A 138 8.41 20.24 0.44
C GLY A 138 8.36 18.86 1.10
N GLY A 139 8.14 17.83 0.30
CA GLY A 139 7.81 16.49 0.75
C GLY A 139 8.66 15.39 0.11
N TYR A 140 8.39 14.17 0.54
CA TYR A 140 8.90 12.94 -0.06
C TYR A 140 8.00 11.77 0.34
N CYS A 141 8.07 10.66 -0.40
CA CYS A 141 7.48 9.39 0.00
C CYS A 141 8.53 8.28 -0.02
N SER A 142 8.23 7.20 0.67
CA SER A 142 8.97 5.94 0.61
C SER A 142 8.10 4.85 1.20
N ALA A 143 8.53 3.60 1.05
CA ALA A 143 7.88 2.46 1.64
C ALA A 143 8.89 1.41 2.09
N THR A 144 8.41 0.43 2.84
CA THR A 144 9.23 -0.69 3.30
C THR A 144 8.36 -1.90 3.52
N THR A 145 8.69 -2.98 2.83
CA THR A 145 8.16 -4.33 3.07
C THR A 145 9.07 -5.08 4.04
N LYS A 146 8.46 -5.62 5.10
CA LYS A 146 9.08 -6.49 6.10
C LYS A 146 8.41 -7.86 6.06
N ASN A 147 8.75 -8.71 7.03
CA ASN A 147 8.28 -10.10 7.06
C ASN A 147 6.74 -10.24 7.12
N ILE A 148 6.05 -9.35 7.83
CA ILE A 148 4.61 -9.47 8.14
C ILE A 148 3.82 -8.17 7.92
N TRP A 149 4.49 -7.14 7.41
CA TRP A 149 3.88 -5.84 7.16
C TRP A 149 4.62 -5.05 6.08
N THR A 150 3.89 -4.19 5.37
CA THR A 150 4.41 -3.22 4.41
C THR A 150 3.94 -1.83 4.82
N CYS A 151 4.86 -0.91 4.99
CA CYS A 151 4.56 0.45 5.41
C CYS A 151 4.85 1.43 4.28
N TYR A 152 3.85 2.21 3.88
CA TYR A 152 4.00 3.36 2.98
C TYR A 152 3.95 4.63 3.82
N TYR A 153 4.81 5.60 3.54
CA TYR A 153 4.77 6.86 4.26
C TYR A 153 5.15 8.02 3.35
N PHE A 154 4.61 9.19 3.67
CA PHE A 154 4.92 10.41 2.98
C PHE A 154 4.93 11.60 3.92
N LYS A 155 5.61 12.65 3.49
CA LYS A 155 5.67 13.96 4.10
C LYS A 155 5.35 15.02 3.05
N VAL A 156 4.67 16.09 3.42
CA VAL A 156 4.32 17.20 2.51
C VAL A 156 4.04 18.49 3.29
N ASP A 157 4.13 19.65 2.63
CA ASP A 157 3.60 20.93 3.17
C ASP A 157 2.10 20.80 3.50
N GLU A 158 1.67 21.35 4.64
CA GLU A 158 0.29 21.26 5.13
C GLU A 158 -0.76 21.73 4.11
N LYS A 159 -0.44 22.74 3.29
CA LYS A 159 -1.35 23.30 2.29
C LYS A 159 -1.63 22.33 1.14
N LYS A 160 -0.79 21.31 1.01
CA LYS A 160 -0.82 20.30 -0.05
C LYS A 160 -1.20 18.91 0.45
N PHE A 161 -1.51 18.80 1.74
CA PHE A 161 -1.86 17.55 2.37
C PHE A 161 -3.08 16.85 1.76
N GLU A 162 -4.19 17.57 1.51
CA GLU A 162 -5.39 16.94 0.94
C GLU A 162 -5.13 16.36 -0.46
N GLU A 163 -4.31 17.03 -1.27
CA GLU A 163 -3.94 16.60 -2.61
C GLU A 163 -2.96 15.42 -2.57
N ALA A 164 -1.97 15.44 -1.66
CA ALA A 164 -1.07 14.33 -1.42
C ALA A 164 -1.81 13.06 -0.96
N LEU A 165 -2.73 13.22 0.01
CA LEU A 165 -3.50 12.10 0.54
C LEU A 165 -4.40 11.47 -0.53
N ASP A 166 -4.99 12.28 -1.41
CA ASP A 166 -5.81 11.78 -2.50
C ASP A 166 -4.97 10.97 -3.51
N GLN A 167 -3.76 11.43 -3.87
CA GLN A 167 -2.85 10.65 -4.73
C GLN A 167 -2.47 9.31 -4.11
N VAL A 168 -2.10 9.33 -2.82
CA VAL A 168 -1.72 8.12 -2.07
C VAL A 168 -2.91 7.16 -1.95
N ALA A 169 -4.12 7.65 -1.74
CA ALA A 169 -5.31 6.79 -1.72
C ALA A 169 -5.52 6.08 -3.06
N HIS A 170 -5.29 6.75 -4.19
CA HIS A 170 -5.48 6.14 -5.51
C HIS A 170 -4.42 5.10 -5.87
N MET A 171 -3.24 5.11 -5.23
CA MET A 171 -2.27 4.01 -5.32
C MET A 171 -2.95 2.68 -4.98
N PHE A 172 -3.77 2.65 -3.92
CA PHE A 172 -4.45 1.43 -3.45
C PHE A 172 -5.78 1.16 -4.15
N LEU A 173 -6.47 2.20 -4.64
CA LEU A 173 -7.81 2.06 -5.22
C LEU A 173 -7.81 1.58 -6.67
N SER A 174 -6.86 2.04 -7.48
CA SER A 174 -6.90 1.79 -8.92
C SER A 174 -5.50 1.82 -9.57
N PRO A 175 -4.53 1.03 -9.09
CA PRO A 175 -3.20 0.97 -9.69
C PRO A 175 -3.25 0.35 -11.10
N LEU A 176 -2.40 0.85 -12.01
CA LEU A 176 -2.43 0.43 -13.42
C LEU A 176 -1.70 -0.90 -13.68
N PHE A 177 -0.62 -1.15 -12.93
CA PHE A 177 0.28 -2.30 -13.10
C PHE A 177 0.61 -2.57 -14.56
N THR A 178 1.06 -1.55 -15.29
CA THR A 178 1.33 -1.69 -16.73
C THR A 178 2.44 -2.70 -16.97
N GLN A 179 2.41 -3.39 -18.12
CA GLN A 179 3.46 -4.35 -18.46
C GLN A 179 4.86 -3.69 -18.49
N GLY A 180 4.94 -2.44 -18.97
CA GLY A 180 6.18 -1.67 -18.97
C GLY A 180 6.69 -1.34 -17.57
N ALA A 181 5.79 -1.01 -16.63
CA ALA A 181 6.15 -0.81 -15.23
C ALA A 181 6.68 -2.10 -14.59
N ILE A 182 6.05 -3.25 -14.84
CA ILE A 182 6.51 -4.56 -14.34
C ILE A 182 7.94 -4.87 -14.78
N GLU A 183 8.25 -4.67 -16.06
CA GLU A 183 9.59 -4.95 -16.60
C GLU A 183 10.67 -4.01 -16.04
N ARG A 184 10.32 -2.75 -15.79
CA ARG A 184 11.24 -1.77 -15.16
C ARG A 184 11.43 -2.07 -13.68
N GLU A 185 10.35 -2.21 -12.94
CA GLU A 185 10.41 -2.37 -11.49
C GLU A 185 11.02 -3.72 -11.09
N VAL A 186 10.85 -4.79 -11.89
CA VAL A 186 11.59 -6.03 -11.60
C VAL A 186 13.10 -5.83 -11.76
N SER A 187 13.53 -4.92 -12.64
CA SER A 187 14.93 -4.58 -12.78
C SER A 187 15.43 -3.78 -11.58
N ALA A 188 14.60 -2.89 -11.01
CA ALA A 188 14.90 -2.16 -9.80
C ALA A 188 15.03 -3.10 -8.58
N VAL A 189 14.04 -3.97 -8.36
CA VAL A 189 14.09 -4.98 -7.29
C VAL A 189 15.30 -5.90 -7.42
N ASP A 190 15.64 -6.31 -8.65
CA ASP A 190 16.81 -7.14 -8.92
C ASP A 190 18.14 -6.39 -8.70
N CYS A 191 18.18 -5.06 -8.88
CA CYS A 191 19.30 -4.22 -8.45
C CYS A 191 19.43 -4.19 -6.93
N GLU A 192 18.34 -3.89 -6.22
CA GLU A 192 18.34 -3.84 -4.75
C GLU A 192 18.75 -5.18 -4.12
N PHE A 193 18.29 -6.28 -4.70
CA PHE A 193 18.68 -7.63 -4.30
C PHE A 193 20.17 -7.91 -4.50
N ARG A 194 20.78 -7.40 -5.58
CA ARG A 194 22.23 -7.53 -5.77
C ARG A 194 23.00 -6.63 -4.82
N ASP A 195 22.52 -5.41 -4.60
CA ASP A 195 23.14 -4.45 -3.70
C ASP A 195 23.11 -4.97 -2.25
N SER A 196 22.04 -5.65 -1.84
CA SER A 196 21.95 -6.31 -0.53
C SER A 196 22.94 -7.48 -0.35
N GLN A 197 23.58 -7.94 -1.41
CA GLN A 197 24.60 -9.00 -1.39
C GLN A 197 26.01 -8.49 -1.65
N HIS A 198 26.15 -7.24 -2.10
CA HIS A 198 27.43 -6.70 -2.53
C HIS A 198 28.14 -6.01 -1.37
N VAL A 199 29.38 -6.44 -1.13
CA VAL A 199 30.29 -5.83 -0.18
C VAL A 199 30.85 -4.56 -0.79
N ASP A 200 30.69 -3.43 -0.12
CA ASP A 200 31.34 -2.18 -0.48
C ASP A 200 32.70 -2.07 0.23
N ASP A 201 33.75 -2.46 -0.50
CA ASP A 201 35.14 -2.38 -0.04
C ASP A 201 35.63 -0.94 0.18
N TYR A 202 34.94 0.09 -0.33
CA TYR A 202 35.35 1.49 -0.21
C TYR A 202 34.86 2.14 1.08
N THR A 203 33.62 1.89 1.49
CA THR A 203 33.04 2.50 2.70
C THR A 203 33.29 1.66 3.94
N GLY A 204 33.52 0.35 3.80
CA GLY A 204 33.70 -0.59 4.90
C GLY A 204 32.42 -0.84 5.72
N ASP A 205 31.30 -0.22 5.34
CA ASP A 205 29.99 -0.44 5.93
C ASP A 205 29.26 -1.51 5.11
N ASN A 206 29.27 -2.73 5.64
CA ASN A 206 28.66 -3.90 5.02
C ASN A 206 27.49 -4.45 5.86
N GLN A 207 26.91 -3.61 6.73
CA GLN A 207 25.84 -4.03 7.62
C GLN A 207 24.64 -4.60 6.85
N HIS A 208 24.28 -3.99 5.71
CA HIS A 208 23.20 -4.48 4.84
C HIS A 208 23.47 -5.87 4.28
N VAL A 209 24.74 -6.20 4.00
CA VAL A 209 25.16 -7.53 3.53
C VAL A 209 25.06 -8.55 4.65
N ASP A 210 25.55 -8.20 5.84
CA ASP A 210 25.49 -9.09 7.00
C ASP A 210 24.04 -9.35 7.43
N ASP A 211 23.18 -8.32 7.42
CA ASP A 211 21.74 -8.44 7.67
C ASP A 211 21.09 -9.41 6.67
N TYR A 212 21.39 -9.26 5.38
CA TYR A 212 20.87 -10.15 4.34
C TYR A 212 21.38 -11.59 4.51
N ARG A 213 22.67 -11.78 4.83
CA ARG A 213 23.28 -13.10 5.07
C ARG A 213 22.68 -13.78 6.28
N GLU A 214 22.49 -13.04 7.38
CA GLU A 214 21.85 -13.54 8.59
C GLU A 214 20.41 -13.97 8.28
N TRP A 215 19.66 -13.15 7.55
CA TRP A 215 18.31 -13.48 7.13
C TRP A 215 18.27 -14.76 6.29
N HIS A 216 19.13 -14.85 5.28
CA HIS A 216 19.21 -16.04 4.42
C HIS A 216 19.57 -17.29 5.23
N LEU A 217 20.52 -17.17 6.16
CA LEU A 217 20.89 -18.26 7.06
C LEU A 217 19.71 -18.69 7.93
N ASN A 218 19.01 -17.75 8.57
CA ASN A 218 17.82 -18.01 9.38
C ASN A 218 16.72 -18.70 8.57
N GLY A 219 16.52 -18.30 7.31
CA GLY A 219 15.64 -18.97 6.38
C GLY A 219 16.07 -20.43 6.13
N THR A 220 17.33 -20.68 5.78
CA THR A 220 17.81 -22.05 5.51
C THR A 220 17.74 -22.99 6.72
N LEU A 221 17.87 -22.45 7.93
CA LEU A 221 17.76 -23.18 9.20
C LEU A 221 16.31 -23.39 9.67
N SER A 222 15.35 -22.69 9.07
CA SER A 222 13.93 -22.82 9.43
C SER A 222 13.35 -24.18 9.00
N PRO A 223 12.34 -24.72 9.71
CA PRO A 223 11.73 -26.01 9.37
C PRO A 223 11.21 -26.08 7.92
N PRO A 224 11.23 -27.26 7.26
CA PRO A 224 10.62 -27.43 5.95
C PRO A 224 9.17 -26.93 5.93
N GLY A 225 8.80 -26.18 4.89
CA GLY A 225 7.46 -25.58 4.75
C GLY A 225 7.23 -24.29 5.54
N HIS A 226 8.23 -23.78 6.28
CA HIS A 226 8.10 -22.50 6.98
C HIS A 226 8.31 -21.30 6.03
N ASN A 227 7.47 -20.27 6.12
CA ASN A 227 7.50 -19.11 5.22
C ASN A 227 8.82 -18.31 5.27
N ALA A 228 9.55 -18.36 6.38
CA ALA A 228 10.89 -17.74 6.48
C ALA A 228 11.93 -18.37 5.53
N ARG A 229 11.65 -19.51 4.91
CA ARG A 229 12.52 -20.14 3.90
C ARG A 229 12.45 -19.47 2.52
N LYS A 230 11.46 -18.60 2.28
CA LYS A 230 11.32 -17.83 1.02
C LYS A 230 12.55 -16.94 0.84
N ILE A 231 12.72 -16.31 -0.33
CA ILE A 231 13.80 -15.34 -0.53
C ILE A 231 13.32 -13.93 -0.16
N TYR A 232 14.16 -13.14 0.51
CA TYR A 232 13.82 -11.78 0.95
C TYR A 232 13.91 -10.83 -0.24
N GLY A 233 12.97 -9.89 -0.34
CA GLY A 233 12.92 -8.88 -1.41
C GLY A 233 12.50 -9.41 -2.78
N GLY A 234 12.85 -10.66 -3.11
CA GLY A 234 12.69 -11.21 -4.46
C GLY A 234 13.78 -10.71 -5.42
N ASN A 235 13.78 -11.27 -6.63
CA ASN A 235 14.67 -10.86 -7.70
C ASN A 235 14.06 -11.20 -9.06
N ARG A 236 14.79 -10.94 -10.16
CA ARG A 236 14.31 -11.26 -11.50
C ARG A 236 13.95 -12.74 -11.70
N GLN A 237 14.68 -13.66 -11.06
CA GLN A 237 14.40 -15.08 -11.20
C GLN A 237 13.06 -15.43 -10.56
N THR A 238 12.80 -14.95 -9.34
CA THR A 238 11.58 -15.29 -8.59
C THR A 238 10.35 -14.53 -9.06
N LEU A 239 10.54 -13.34 -9.63
CA LEU A 239 9.45 -12.46 -10.05
C LEU A 239 9.16 -12.49 -11.54
N MET A 240 10.03 -13.06 -12.39
CA MET A 240 9.81 -13.12 -13.84
C MET A 240 10.19 -14.46 -14.46
N GLU A 241 11.43 -14.94 -14.29
CA GLU A 241 11.93 -16.08 -15.06
C GLU A 241 11.28 -17.42 -14.67
N ILE A 242 11.25 -17.72 -13.36
CA ILE A 242 10.63 -18.95 -12.84
C ILE A 242 9.11 -18.92 -13.07
N PRO A 243 8.38 -17.85 -12.75
CA PRO A 243 6.95 -17.74 -13.07
C PRO A 243 6.66 -17.94 -14.56
N ALA A 244 7.41 -17.29 -15.44
CA ALA A 244 7.23 -17.44 -16.89
C ALA A 244 7.44 -18.89 -17.36
N SER A 245 8.45 -19.59 -16.80
CA SER A 245 8.69 -21.01 -17.12
C SER A 245 7.53 -21.94 -16.70
N LYS A 246 6.71 -21.50 -15.73
CA LYS A 246 5.53 -22.20 -15.22
C LYS A 246 4.23 -21.70 -15.84
N GLY A 247 4.28 -20.72 -16.75
CA GLY A 247 3.10 -20.11 -17.36
C GLY A 247 2.31 -19.20 -16.41
N ILE A 248 2.92 -18.71 -15.33
CA ILE A 248 2.28 -17.81 -14.37
C ILE A 248 2.35 -16.37 -14.89
N ASN A 249 1.20 -15.69 -14.95
CA ASN A 249 1.13 -14.28 -15.31
C ASN A 249 1.32 -13.40 -14.07
N VAL A 250 2.56 -12.93 -13.86
CA VAL A 250 2.95 -12.12 -12.71
C VAL A 250 2.08 -10.87 -12.55
N ARG A 251 1.64 -10.25 -13.65
CA ARG A 251 0.76 -9.07 -13.61
C ARG A 251 -0.59 -9.39 -12.97
N GLU A 252 -1.17 -10.53 -13.34
CA GLU A 252 -2.45 -10.99 -12.78
C GLU A 252 -2.30 -11.35 -11.30
N GLU A 253 -1.18 -11.97 -10.92
CA GLU A 253 -0.87 -12.31 -9.53
C GLU A 253 -0.67 -11.08 -8.65
N VAL A 254 0.00 -10.03 -9.15
CA VAL A 254 0.09 -8.73 -8.46
C VAL A 254 -1.31 -8.11 -8.31
N ALA A 255 -2.13 -8.13 -9.36
CA ALA A 255 -3.49 -7.58 -9.31
C ALA A 255 -4.40 -8.36 -8.33
N ALA A 256 -4.28 -9.69 -8.31
CA ALA A 256 -5.00 -10.56 -7.39
C ALA A 256 -4.56 -10.32 -5.94
N THR A 257 -3.25 -10.27 -5.69
CA THR A 257 -2.68 -9.96 -4.37
C THR A 257 -3.15 -8.59 -3.88
N ARG A 258 -3.17 -7.59 -4.77
CA ARG A 258 -3.72 -6.26 -4.45
C ARG A 258 -5.17 -6.36 -3.95
N LEU A 259 -6.02 -7.15 -4.60
CA LEU A 259 -7.43 -7.29 -4.22
C LEU A 259 -7.62 -8.07 -2.91
N ASP A 260 -6.82 -9.12 -2.70
CA ASP A 260 -6.90 -9.93 -1.47
C ASP A 260 -6.44 -9.14 -0.25
N VAL A 261 -5.34 -8.40 -0.40
CA VAL A 261 -4.66 -7.76 0.71
C VAL A 261 -5.09 -6.31 0.93
N TYR A 262 -5.25 -5.54 -0.14
CA TYR A 262 -5.53 -4.10 -0.10
C TYR A 262 -6.98 -3.78 -0.51
N GLY A 263 -7.74 -4.77 -0.98
CA GLY A 263 -9.13 -4.59 -1.40
C GLY A 263 -10.07 -4.33 -0.23
N THR A 264 -11.15 -3.61 -0.52
CA THR A 264 -12.29 -3.54 0.40
C THR A 264 -13.18 -4.78 0.24
N PRO A 265 -14.04 -5.13 1.22
CA PRO A 265 -14.97 -6.26 1.09
C PRO A 265 -15.88 -6.18 -0.17
N THR A 266 -16.11 -4.98 -0.69
CA THR A 266 -16.82 -4.71 -1.94
C THR A 266 -16.01 -5.06 -3.19
N ASP A 267 -14.69 -4.84 -3.18
CA ASP A 267 -13.81 -5.15 -4.31
C ASP A 267 -13.62 -6.67 -4.47
N GLN A 268 -13.59 -7.40 -3.35
CA GLN A 268 -13.45 -8.86 -3.33
C GLN A 268 -14.68 -9.60 -3.91
N GLN A 269 -15.85 -8.96 -3.96
CA GLN A 269 -17.07 -9.52 -4.61
C GLN A 269 -17.09 -9.36 -6.13
N HIS A 270 -16.17 -8.57 -6.70
CA HIS A 270 -16.05 -8.33 -8.15
C HIS A 270 -14.75 -8.88 -8.74
N ALA A 271 -13.97 -9.64 -7.95
CA ALA A 271 -12.87 -10.43 -8.48
C ALA A 271 -13.39 -11.39 -9.58
N PRO A 272 -12.64 -11.59 -10.68
CA PRO A 272 -13.06 -12.51 -11.72
C PRO A 272 -13.22 -13.90 -11.12
N VAL A 273 -14.44 -14.42 -11.15
CA VAL A 273 -14.73 -15.82 -10.86
C VAL A 273 -13.90 -16.62 -11.86
N GLN A 274 -13.00 -17.47 -11.35
CA GLN A 274 -12.31 -18.43 -12.20
C GLN A 274 -13.38 -19.28 -12.90
N ASP A 275 -13.53 -19.09 -14.21
CA ASP A 275 -14.35 -19.98 -15.04
C ASP A 275 -13.68 -21.35 -15.04
N GLY A 276 -14.08 -22.18 -14.08
CA GLY A 276 -13.72 -23.59 -13.99
C GLY A 276 -14.29 -24.33 -15.19
N CYS A 277 -13.51 -24.40 -16.27
CA CYS A 277 -13.81 -25.28 -17.39
C CYS A 277 -13.26 -26.68 -17.07
N THR A 278 -14.05 -27.46 -16.34
CA THR A 278 -13.88 -28.91 -16.28
C THR A 278 -14.21 -29.47 -17.66
N ALA A 279 -13.18 -29.82 -18.43
CA ALA A 279 -13.33 -30.69 -19.58
C ALA A 279 -13.55 -32.12 -19.07
N ASP A 280 -14.82 -32.48 -18.84
CA ASP A 280 -15.22 -33.88 -18.71
C ASP A 280 -15.01 -34.59 -20.06
N SER A 281 -14.36 -35.75 -19.94
CA SER A 281 -14.19 -36.79 -20.95
C SER A 281 -15.50 -37.18 -21.64
N VAL A 282 -15.48 -37.31 -22.99
CA VAL A 282 -15.72 -38.53 -23.79
C VAL A 282 -15.07 -38.35 -25.16
#